data_AF-A0A820MHG0-F1
#
_entry.id   AF-A0A820MHG0-F1
#
_cell.length_a   1.000
_cell.length_b   1.000
_cell.length_c   1.000
_cell.angle_alpha   90.00
_cell.angle_beta   90.00
_cell.angle_gamma   90.00
#
_symmetry.space_group_name_H-M   'P 1'
#
loop_
_entity.id
_entity.type
_entity.pdbx_description
1 polymer ?
#
loop_
_entity_poly.entity_id
_entity_poly.type
_entity_poly.pdbx_seq_one_letter_code
_entity_poly.pdbx_strand_id
1 'polypeptide(L)'
;MPTSSIVATRKTRATSVLSHVTDGSNMFDELHSNLQSPTQFISIYNQYYQSVTARSIIVTILCNILTIENVDRKIQLFIIDCLISNRDNLSEIQFKQDLLPFIKQIFTTKDDDDDDNKDLLLSTIRLFVVLVEHRSTILSLTLAEWLSYLLNFLATNLSSTTYLVYGELIDDLISKIVKQFPPLSKDVIEILGRSSSLSFIISTNFLYQLKSWIQNSDDTRLAFFTIHLWESLACLLCRLIIRGHVKGNEILAVIED
;
A
#
# COMPACT_ATOMS: atom_id res chain seq x y z
N MET A 1 51.44 47.41 37.88
CA MET A 1 51.02 47.44 36.46
C MET A 1 52.15 46.86 35.61
N PRO A 2 51.92 45.99 34.61
CA PRO A 2 50.74 45.17 34.31
C PRO A 2 51.01 43.64 34.23
N THR A 3 50.02 42.91 34.74
CA THR A 3 49.45 41.60 34.35
C THR A 3 50.19 40.68 33.37
N SER A 4 50.61 39.52 33.88
CA SER A 4 50.81 38.28 33.13
C SER A 4 49.46 37.71 32.66
N SER A 5 49.21 37.73 31.35
CA SER A 5 48.02 37.14 30.75
C SER A 5 48.18 35.62 30.63
N ILE A 6 47.44 34.88 31.45
CA ILE A 6 47.14 33.47 31.24
C ILE A 6 46.23 33.37 30.02
N VAL A 7 46.80 32.98 28.87
CA VAL A 7 45.99 32.57 27.71
C VAL A 7 45.55 31.14 27.95
N ALA A 8 44.35 30.99 28.51
CA ALA A 8 43.63 29.73 28.49
C ALA A 8 43.28 29.41 27.02
N THR A 9 44.02 28.51 26.40
CA THR A 9 43.61 27.85 25.15
C THR A 9 42.40 26.97 25.46
N ARG A 10 41.22 27.59 25.50
CA ARG A 10 39.95 26.90 25.49
C ARG A 10 39.88 26.17 24.15
N LYS A 11 40.06 24.85 24.21
CA LYS A 11 39.78 23.90 23.12
C LYS A 11 38.28 23.99 22.84
N THR A 12 37.86 24.94 22.02
CA THR A 12 36.54 24.93 21.41
C THR A 12 36.56 23.77 20.43
N ARG A 13 36.03 22.63 20.89
CA ARG A 13 35.64 21.51 20.03
C ARG A 13 34.63 22.09 19.04
N ALA A 14 35.12 22.49 17.88
CA ALA A 14 34.28 22.71 16.73
C ALA A 14 33.64 21.35 16.43
N THR A 15 32.44 21.12 16.95
CA THR A 15 31.48 20.24 16.30
C THR A 15 31.40 20.72 14.87
N SER A 16 32.09 20.01 13.98
CA SER A 16 31.88 20.09 12.55
C SER A 16 30.43 19.69 12.31
N VAL A 17 29.54 20.67 12.36
CA VAL A 17 28.20 20.52 11.83
C VAL A 17 28.42 20.29 10.34
N LEU A 18 28.25 19.03 9.95
CA LEU A 18 28.33 18.50 8.60
C LEU A 18 27.68 19.49 7.62
N SER A 19 28.50 20.19 6.85
CA SER A 19 28.11 20.68 5.54
C SER A 19 28.25 19.53 4.55
N HIS A 20 27.53 18.43 4.78
CA HIS A 20 27.35 17.44 3.72
C HIS A 20 26.19 17.91 2.87
N VAL A 21 26.51 18.37 1.67
CA VAL A 21 25.61 18.17 0.54
C VAL A 21 25.29 16.68 0.56
N THR A 22 24.08 16.33 1.01
CA THR A 22 23.61 14.94 1.07
C THR A 22 23.49 14.44 -0.37
N ASP A 23 24.55 13.80 -0.83
CA ASP A 23 24.52 13.01 -2.05
C ASP A 23 23.60 11.81 -1.79
N GLY A 24 22.54 11.69 -2.59
CA GLY A 24 21.57 10.59 -2.48
C GLY A 24 22.23 9.21 -2.61
N SER A 25 23.39 9.13 -3.28
CA SER A 25 24.19 7.89 -3.36
C SER A 25 24.69 7.43 -1.99
N ASN A 26 25.28 8.34 -1.21
CA ASN A 26 25.82 8.00 0.12
C ASN A 26 24.70 7.56 1.07
N MET A 27 23.53 8.21 0.98
CA MET A 27 22.36 7.84 1.77
C MET A 27 21.86 6.43 1.42
N PHE A 28 21.82 6.09 0.13
CA PHE A 28 21.43 4.74 -0.32
C PHE A 28 22.41 3.69 0.21
N ASP A 29 23.72 3.90 0.03
CA ASP A 29 24.76 2.94 0.43
C ASP A 29 24.74 2.67 1.95
N GLU A 30 24.52 3.70 2.76
CA GLU A 30 24.41 3.55 4.22
C GLU A 30 23.15 2.81 4.64
N LEU A 31 21.99 3.11 4.06
CA LEU A 31 20.76 2.38 4.36
C LEU A 31 20.84 0.93 3.87
N HIS A 32 21.37 0.71 2.66
CA HIS A 32 21.55 -0.58 2.04
C HIS A 32 22.49 -1.50 2.84
N SER A 33 23.62 -0.97 3.31
CA SER A 33 24.57 -1.75 4.13
C SER A 33 24.00 -2.19 5.48
N ASN A 34 22.89 -1.60 5.93
CA ASN A 34 22.24 -1.89 7.22
C ASN A 34 20.90 -2.64 7.09
N LEU A 35 20.58 -3.21 5.93
CA LEU A 35 19.34 -3.99 5.71
C LEU A 35 19.21 -5.25 6.58
N GLN A 36 20.28 -5.67 7.25
CA GLN A 36 20.28 -6.82 8.17
C GLN A 36 20.02 -6.42 9.63
N SER A 37 19.88 -5.13 9.93
CA SER A 37 19.69 -4.64 11.30
C SER A 37 18.61 -3.55 11.34
N PRO A 38 17.34 -3.91 11.64
CA PRO A 38 16.23 -2.97 11.65
C PRO A 38 16.47 -1.75 12.56
N THR A 39 17.10 -1.95 13.72
CA THR A 39 17.41 -0.86 14.65
C THR A 39 18.42 0.12 14.07
N GLN A 40 19.47 -0.37 13.41
CA GLN A 40 20.48 0.50 12.77
C GLN A 40 19.88 1.22 11.56
N PHE A 41 19.11 0.51 10.74
CA PHE A 41 18.39 1.07 9.60
C PHE A 41 17.51 2.26 10.02
N ILE A 42 16.67 2.07 11.03
CA ILE A 42 15.77 3.11 11.55
C ILE A 42 16.55 4.29 12.14
N SER A 43 17.65 4.03 12.84
CA SER A 43 18.51 5.09 13.38
C SER A 43 19.11 5.96 12.27
N ILE A 44 19.61 5.34 11.19
CA ILE A 44 20.19 6.04 10.04
C ILE A 44 19.10 6.85 9.31
N TYR A 45 17.94 6.24 9.05
CA TYR A 45 16.79 6.94 8.47
C TYR A 45 16.44 8.20 9.27
N ASN A 46 16.34 8.09 10.60
CA ASN A 46 15.96 9.21 11.46
C ASN A 46 16.99 10.35 11.45
N GLN A 47 18.27 10.06 11.24
CA GLN A 47 19.31 11.09 11.08
C GLN A 47 19.09 11.90 9.80
N TYR A 48 18.74 11.23 8.71
CA TYR A 48 18.50 11.88 7.42
C TYR A 48 17.14 12.59 7.34
N TYR A 49 16.11 12.01 7.96
CA TYR A 49 14.73 12.52 7.89
C TYR A 49 14.55 13.92 8.53
N GLN A 50 15.45 14.29 9.44
CA GLN A 50 15.45 15.62 10.08
C GLN A 50 15.74 16.76 9.09
N SER A 51 16.30 16.48 7.91
CA SER A 51 16.54 17.46 6.85
C SER A 51 15.36 17.54 5.88
N VAL A 52 14.65 18.68 5.84
CA VAL A 52 13.46 18.89 4.99
C VAL A 52 13.77 18.72 3.50
N THR A 53 14.96 19.12 3.05
CA THR A 53 15.42 18.97 1.66
C THR A 53 15.68 17.52 1.24
N ALA A 54 15.80 16.59 2.19
CA ALA A 54 16.11 15.19 1.92
C ALA A 54 14.87 14.29 1.75
N ARG A 55 13.63 14.79 1.96
CA ARG A 55 12.43 13.94 2.05
C ARG A 55 11.99 13.28 0.74
N SER A 56 12.14 13.94 -0.41
CA SER A 56 11.87 13.29 -1.71
C SER A 56 12.96 12.29 -2.07
N ILE A 57 14.21 12.61 -1.77
CA ILE A 57 15.37 11.73 -1.97
C ILE A 57 15.23 10.47 -1.11
N ILE A 58 14.90 10.62 0.18
CA ILE A 58 14.73 9.47 1.08
C ILE A 58 13.56 8.60 0.65
N VAL A 59 12.43 9.16 0.22
CA VAL A 59 11.31 8.38 -0.33
C VAL A 59 11.74 7.58 -1.55
N THR A 60 12.53 8.18 -2.45
CA THR A 60 13.13 7.46 -3.60
C THR A 60 13.95 6.27 -3.14
N ILE A 61 14.85 6.49 -2.18
CA ILE A 61 15.73 5.45 -1.65
C ILE A 61 14.94 4.34 -0.98
N LEU A 62 13.92 4.69 -0.19
CA LEU A 62 13.06 3.72 0.47
C LEU A 62 12.28 2.87 -0.54
N CYS A 63 11.75 3.46 -1.61
CA CYS A 63 11.12 2.74 -2.71
C CYS A 63 12.11 1.77 -3.37
N ASN A 64 13.32 2.22 -3.68
CA ASN A 64 14.35 1.36 -4.26
C ASN A 64 14.71 0.18 -3.34
N ILE A 65 14.78 0.41 -2.03
CA ILE A 65 15.08 -0.66 -1.06
C ILE A 65 14.00 -1.75 -1.08
N LEU A 66 12.72 -1.40 -1.25
CA LEU A 66 11.64 -2.38 -1.34
C LEU A 66 11.75 -3.30 -2.57
N THR A 67 12.54 -2.93 -3.58
CA THR A 67 12.81 -3.78 -4.76
C THR A 67 13.90 -4.83 -4.51
N ILE A 68 14.62 -4.75 -3.40
CA ILE A 68 15.71 -5.66 -3.06
C ILE A 68 15.13 -6.96 -2.50
N GLU A 69 15.67 -8.09 -2.97
CA GLU A 69 15.28 -9.40 -2.46
C GLU A 69 15.72 -9.60 -1.01
N ASN A 70 14.89 -10.28 -0.21
CA ASN A 70 15.19 -10.69 1.17
C ASN A 70 15.47 -9.54 2.16
N VAL A 71 14.86 -8.38 1.96
CA VAL A 71 14.85 -7.32 2.98
C VAL A 71 14.08 -7.79 4.22
N ASP A 72 14.62 -7.50 5.40
CA ASP A 72 13.97 -7.82 6.68
C ASP A 72 12.56 -7.22 6.73
N ARG A 73 11.58 -8.00 7.17
CA ARG A 73 10.17 -7.60 7.16
C ARG A 73 9.87 -6.40 8.07
N LYS A 74 10.60 -6.24 9.18
CA LYS A 74 10.44 -5.06 10.04
C LYS A 74 10.92 -3.80 9.34
N ILE A 75 11.94 -3.92 8.49
CA ILE A 75 12.38 -2.82 7.63
C ILE A 75 11.33 -2.52 6.57
N GLN A 76 10.75 -3.54 5.92
CA GLN A 76 9.67 -3.34 4.94
C GLN A 76 8.46 -2.64 5.57
N LEU A 77 8.00 -3.11 6.73
CA LEU A 77 6.92 -2.48 7.51
C LEU A 77 7.23 -1.01 7.82
N PHE A 78 8.41 -0.75 8.36
CA PHE A 78 8.86 0.60 8.67
C PHE A 78 8.88 1.50 7.44
N ILE A 79 9.34 0.98 6.29
CA ILE A 79 9.34 1.73 5.05
C ILE A 79 7.91 2.10 4.64
N ILE A 80 6.96 1.16 4.71
CA ILE A 80 5.56 1.44 4.37
C ILE A 80 4.97 2.53 5.28
N ASP A 81 5.24 2.48 6.59
CA ASP A 81 4.82 3.53 7.54
C ASP A 81 5.43 4.89 7.20
N CYS A 82 6.70 4.90 6.78
CA CYS A 82 7.37 6.11 6.30
C CYS A 82 6.72 6.67 5.04
N LEU A 83 6.34 5.81 4.09
CA LEU A 83 5.66 6.20 2.85
C LEU A 83 4.26 6.75 3.10
N ILE A 84 3.51 6.15 4.03
CA ILE A 84 2.21 6.69 4.50
C ILE A 84 2.39 8.12 5.04
N SER A 85 3.38 8.29 5.92
CA SER A 85 3.67 9.59 6.55
C SER A 85 4.19 10.63 5.57
N ASN A 86 4.83 10.19 4.48
CA ASN A 86 5.47 11.04 3.47
C ASN A 86 4.80 10.95 2.09
N ARG A 87 3.51 10.58 2.04
CA ARG A 87 2.75 10.34 0.79
C ARG A 87 2.87 11.46 -0.24
N ASP A 88 3.06 12.70 0.20
CA ASP A 88 3.16 13.88 -0.67
C ASP A 88 4.48 13.90 -1.49
N ASN A 89 5.50 13.17 -1.05
CA ASN A 89 6.79 13.06 -1.72
C ASN A 89 6.90 11.86 -2.67
N LEU A 90 5.90 10.97 -2.69
CA LEU A 90 5.88 9.82 -3.59
C LEU A 90 5.50 10.26 -5.02
N SER A 91 6.33 9.92 -6.00
CA SER A 91 6.07 10.21 -7.41
C SER A 91 5.38 9.04 -8.13
N GLU A 92 4.74 9.32 -9.26
CA GLU A 92 4.13 8.28 -10.11
C GLU A 92 5.15 7.28 -10.64
N ILE A 93 6.36 7.76 -10.94
CA ILE A 93 7.46 6.92 -11.45
C ILE A 93 7.86 5.89 -10.39
N GLN A 94 8.13 6.33 -9.15
CA GLN A 94 8.47 5.44 -8.04
C GLN A 94 7.34 4.49 -7.70
N PHE A 95 6.09 4.98 -7.70
CA PHE A 95 4.95 4.10 -7.47
C PHE A 95 4.89 2.98 -8.50
N LYS A 96 5.02 3.32 -9.79
CA LYS A 96 4.92 2.35 -10.88
C LYS A 96 6.10 1.39 -10.97
N GLN A 97 7.33 1.88 -10.79
CA GLN A 97 8.55 1.10 -11.00
C GLN A 97 8.94 0.29 -9.77
N ASP A 98 8.72 0.82 -8.57
CA ASP A 98 9.28 0.24 -7.35
C ASP A 98 8.17 -0.34 -6.45
N LEU A 99 7.14 0.46 -6.14
CA LEU A 99 6.09 0.03 -5.20
C LEU A 99 5.12 -0.97 -5.79
N LEU A 100 4.67 -0.80 -7.03
CA LEU A 100 3.67 -1.67 -7.62
C LEU A 100 4.15 -3.13 -7.75
N PRO A 101 5.39 -3.42 -8.18
CA PRO A 101 5.93 -4.79 -8.13
C PRO A 101 6.01 -5.36 -6.72
N PHE A 102 6.45 -4.56 -5.74
CA PHE A 102 6.50 -4.97 -4.33
C PHE A 102 5.11 -5.30 -3.78
N ILE A 103 4.12 -4.45 -4.07
CA ILE A 103 2.72 -4.68 -3.71
C ILE A 103 2.21 -5.98 -4.34
N LYS A 104 2.47 -6.19 -5.63
CA LYS A 104 2.07 -7.43 -6.31
C LYS A 104 2.61 -8.66 -5.58
N GLN A 105 3.88 -8.63 -5.16
CA GLN A 105 4.49 -9.71 -4.40
C GLN A 105 3.74 -9.97 -3.09
N ILE A 106 3.43 -8.93 -2.32
CA ILE A 106 2.65 -9.08 -1.07
C ILE A 106 1.29 -9.72 -1.33
N PHE A 107 0.52 -9.21 -2.30
CA PHE A 107 -0.83 -9.68 -2.59
C PHE A 107 -0.91 -11.08 -3.20
N THR A 108 0.23 -11.64 -3.63
CA THR A 108 0.31 -12.98 -4.26
C THR A 108 1.03 -14.02 -3.39
N THR A 109 1.62 -13.62 -2.27
CA THR A 109 2.29 -14.52 -1.34
C THR A 109 1.23 -15.24 -0.48
N LYS A 110 1.29 -16.58 -0.43
CA LYS A 110 0.27 -17.46 0.17
C LYS A 110 0.51 -17.84 1.64
N ASP A 111 1.52 -17.25 2.28
CA ASP A 111 1.86 -17.55 3.68
C ASP A 111 0.96 -16.77 4.64
N ASP A 112 -0.31 -17.17 4.70
CA ASP A 112 -1.35 -16.50 5.51
C ASP A 112 -1.25 -16.79 7.01
N ASP A 113 -0.45 -17.77 7.43
CA ASP A 113 -0.28 -18.15 8.84
C ASP A 113 0.85 -17.37 9.55
N ASP A 114 1.63 -16.61 8.81
CA ASP A 114 2.75 -15.83 9.33
C ASP A 114 2.29 -14.43 9.74
N ASP A 115 2.28 -14.14 11.04
CA ASP A 115 1.80 -12.87 11.59
C ASP A 115 2.56 -11.65 11.01
N ASP A 116 3.85 -11.79 10.71
CA ASP A 116 4.63 -10.72 10.09
C ASP A 116 4.17 -10.44 8.64
N ASN A 117 3.65 -11.46 7.92
CA ASN A 117 3.10 -11.28 6.57
C ASN A 117 1.73 -10.60 6.62
N LYS A 118 0.90 -10.93 7.60
CA LYS A 118 -0.39 -10.25 7.84
C LYS A 118 -0.20 -8.78 8.12
N ASP A 119 0.77 -8.44 8.98
CA ASP A 119 1.09 -7.05 9.31
C ASP A 119 1.55 -6.27 8.06
N LEU A 120 2.40 -6.89 7.22
CA LEU A 120 2.89 -6.24 6.00
C LEU A 120 1.77 -5.99 5.00
N LEU A 121 0.87 -6.95 4.84
CA LEU A 121 -0.33 -6.82 4.03
C LEU A 121 -1.26 -5.72 4.55
N LEU A 122 -1.53 -5.68 5.87
CA LEU A 122 -2.33 -4.63 6.51
C LEU A 122 -1.75 -3.25 6.26
N SER A 123 -0.45 -3.08 6.47
CA SER A 123 0.25 -1.81 6.22
C SER A 123 0.19 -1.41 4.74
N THR A 124 0.23 -2.38 3.82
CA THR A 124 0.10 -2.12 2.39
C THR A 124 -1.32 -1.69 2.01
N ILE A 125 -2.36 -2.30 2.59
CA ILE A 125 -3.75 -1.87 2.42
C ILE A 125 -3.93 -0.44 2.97
N ARG A 126 -3.35 -0.12 4.13
CA ARG A 126 -3.36 1.24 4.69
C ARG A 126 -2.67 2.26 3.78
N LEU A 127 -1.53 1.88 3.17
CA LEU A 127 -0.89 2.72 2.16
C LEU A 127 -1.84 2.99 0.99
N PHE A 128 -2.53 1.98 0.47
CA PHE A 128 -3.52 2.19 -0.59
C PHE A 128 -4.66 3.11 -0.17
N VAL A 129 -5.23 2.93 1.02
CA VAL A 129 -6.27 3.82 1.56
C VAL A 129 -5.81 5.28 1.53
N VAL A 130 -4.60 5.54 2.02
CA VAL A 130 -3.99 6.87 2.08
C VAL A 130 -3.71 7.42 0.68
N LEU A 131 -3.24 6.58 -0.25
CA LEU A 131 -2.95 7.00 -1.62
C LEU A 131 -4.24 7.28 -2.41
N VAL A 132 -5.29 6.47 -2.26
CA VAL A 132 -6.59 6.72 -2.88
C VAL A 132 -7.18 8.02 -2.35
N GLU A 133 -7.07 8.28 -1.05
CA GLU A 133 -7.65 9.47 -0.43
C GLU A 133 -6.92 10.77 -0.80
N HIS A 134 -5.58 10.75 -0.80
CA HIS A 134 -4.79 11.98 -0.91
C HIS A 134 -3.99 12.12 -2.20
N ARG A 135 -3.76 11.02 -2.93
CA ARG A 135 -2.85 10.96 -4.08
C ARG A 135 -3.42 10.11 -5.23
N SER A 136 -4.75 10.08 -5.41
CA SER A 136 -5.43 9.20 -6.38
C SER A 136 -4.89 9.28 -7.81
N THR A 137 -4.32 10.42 -8.21
CA THR A 137 -3.70 10.60 -9.53
C THR A 137 -2.58 9.60 -9.80
N ILE A 138 -1.75 9.28 -8.79
CA ILE A 138 -0.62 8.36 -8.98
C ILE A 138 -1.06 6.91 -9.22
N LEU A 139 -2.28 6.60 -8.78
CA LEU A 139 -2.90 5.28 -8.92
C LEU A 139 -3.70 5.15 -10.22
N SER A 140 -4.01 6.26 -10.90
CA SER A 140 -4.94 6.28 -12.03
C SER A 140 -4.42 5.51 -13.23
N LEU A 141 -3.12 5.65 -13.56
CA LEU A 141 -2.48 5.01 -14.72
C LEU A 141 -2.27 3.50 -14.53
N THR A 142 -2.25 3.05 -13.28
CA THR A 142 -2.02 1.65 -12.90
C THR A 142 -3.28 1.02 -12.28
N LEU A 143 -4.42 1.72 -12.36
CA LEU A 143 -5.68 1.36 -11.70
C LEU A 143 -6.10 -0.07 -11.99
N ALA A 144 -6.09 -0.46 -13.25
CA ALA A 144 -6.48 -1.81 -13.66
C ALA A 144 -5.57 -2.89 -13.05
N GLU A 145 -4.27 -2.62 -12.95
CA GLU A 145 -3.28 -3.58 -12.46
C GLU A 145 -3.44 -3.79 -10.94
N TRP A 146 -3.35 -2.74 -10.14
CA TRP A 146 -3.41 -2.91 -8.69
C TRP A 146 -4.82 -3.29 -8.21
N LEU A 147 -5.88 -2.82 -8.89
CA LEU A 147 -7.24 -3.25 -8.57
C LEU A 147 -7.41 -4.75 -8.85
N SER A 148 -6.76 -5.29 -9.89
CA SER A 148 -6.79 -6.74 -10.13
C SER A 148 -6.15 -7.54 -8.98
N TYR A 149 -5.06 -7.03 -8.38
CA TYR A 149 -4.42 -7.65 -7.22
C TYR A 149 -5.31 -7.58 -5.98
N LEU A 150 -5.94 -6.43 -5.73
CA LEU A 150 -6.89 -6.28 -4.62
C LEU A 150 -8.07 -7.23 -4.76
N LEU A 151 -8.70 -7.25 -5.94
CA LEU A 151 -9.83 -8.14 -6.24
C LEU A 151 -9.44 -9.62 -6.08
N ASN A 152 -8.26 -10.01 -6.55
CA ASN A 152 -7.75 -11.36 -6.32
C ASN A 152 -7.65 -11.70 -4.84
N PHE A 153 -7.04 -10.80 -4.06
CA PHE A 153 -6.87 -10.97 -2.62
C PHE A 153 -8.19 -11.12 -1.88
N LEU A 154 -9.18 -10.28 -2.19
CA LEU A 154 -10.52 -10.39 -1.60
C LEU A 154 -11.11 -11.78 -1.82
N ALA A 155 -10.93 -12.30 -3.04
CA ALA A 155 -11.57 -13.54 -3.42
C ALA A 155 -10.83 -14.79 -2.91
N THR A 156 -9.53 -14.69 -2.60
CA THR A 156 -8.73 -15.83 -2.12
C THR A 156 -8.54 -15.86 -0.60
N ASN A 157 -8.45 -14.70 0.05
CA ASN A 157 -7.98 -14.61 1.45
C ASN A 157 -9.06 -14.15 2.43
N LEU A 158 -10.19 -13.62 1.95
CA LEU A 158 -11.28 -13.24 2.83
C LEU A 158 -12.12 -14.48 3.20
N SER A 159 -12.20 -14.75 4.50
CA SER A 159 -12.93 -15.88 5.08
C SER A 159 -13.72 -15.42 6.32
N SER A 160 -14.52 -16.32 6.89
CA SER A 160 -15.24 -16.08 8.15
C SER A 160 -14.33 -15.85 9.35
N THR A 161 -13.02 -16.10 9.24
CA THR A 161 -12.04 -15.84 10.30
C THR A 161 -11.17 -14.62 10.00
N THR A 162 -10.78 -14.42 8.75
CA THR A 162 -9.86 -13.32 8.38
C THR A 162 -10.56 -11.97 8.26
N TYR A 163 -11.90 -11.93 8.16
CA TYR A 163 -12.64 -10.67 8.09
C TYR A 163 -12.43 -9.78 9.33
N LEU A 164 -12.19 -10.38 10.51
CA LEU A 164 -11.91 -9.64 11.74
C LEU A 164 -10.57 -8.88 11.68
N VAL A 165 -9.66 -9.31 10.81
CA VAL A 165 -8.33 -8.72 10.63
C VAL A 165 -8.37 -7.61 9.58
N TYR A 166 -8.99 -7.90 8.42
CA TYR A 166 -8.90 -7.02 7.25
C TYR A 166 -10.17 -6.21 6.96
N GLY A 167 -11.32 -6.60 7.53
CA GLY A 167 -12.64 -6.19 7.05
C GLY A 167 -12.85 -4.68 7.02
N GLU A 168 -12.58 -3.98 8.12
CA GLU A 168 -12.76 -2.53 8.20
C GLU A 168 -11.88 -1.79 7.17
N LEU A 169 -10.63 -2.22 6.99
CA LEU A 169 -9.70 -1.60 6.05
C LEU A 169 -10.09 -1.86 4.59
N ILE A 170 -10.58 -3.07 4.30
CA ILE A 170 -11.08 -3.42 2.96
C ILE A 170 -12.29 -2.56 2.61
N ASP A 171 -13.26 -2.46 3.52
CA ASP A 171 -14.49 -1.70 3.28
C ASP A 171 -14.17 -0.20 3.06
N ASP A 172 -13.31 0.39 3.91
CA ASP A 172 -12.84 1.77 3.73
C ASP A 172 -12.13 1.97 2.38
N LEU A 173 -11.25 1.03 2.00
CA LEU A 173 -10.53 1.10 0.73
C LEU A 173 -11.49 1.07 -0.47
N ILE A 174 -12.41 0.11 -0.54
CA ILE A 174 -13.33 0.01 -1.69
C ILE A 174 -14.25 1.23 -1.74
N SER A 175 -14.78 1.69 -0.60
CA SER A 175 -15.61 2.89 -0.54
C SER A 175 -14.86 4.12 -1.08
N LYS A 176 -13.59 4.31 -0.71
CA LYS A 176 -12.74 5.39 -1.23
C LYS A 176 -12.45 5.26 -2.72
N ILE A 177 -12.24 4.04 -3.24
CA ILE A 177 -12.06 3.80 -4.68
C ILE A 177 -13.31 4.22 -5.45
N VAL A 178 -14.48 3.79 -4.98
CA VAL A 178 -15.78 4.16 -5.53
C VAL A 178 -15.97 5.68 -5.46
N LYS A 179 -15.47 6.37 -4.44
CA LYS A 179 -15.56 7.83 -4.40
C LYS A 179 -14.62 8.54 -5.40
N GLN A 180 -13.40 8.05 -5.56
CA GLN A 180 -12.31 8.82 -6.19
C GLN A 180 -12.09 8.57 -7.69
N PHE A 181 -12.53 7.43 -8.25
CA PHE A 181 -12.31 7.11 -9.67
C PHE A 181 -13.55 7.15 -10.61
N PRO A 182 -14.47 8.13 -10.55
CA PRO A 182 -15.51 8.31 -11.56
C PRO A 182 -15.13 9.28 -12.70
N PRO A 183 -15.37 8.96 -13.99
CA PRO A 183 -15.65 7.64 -14.59
C PRO A 183 -14.37 6.83 -14.87
N LEU A 184 -14.47 5.50 -14.83
CA LEU A 184 -13.39 4.61 -15.24
C LEU A 184 -13.15 4.72 -16.77
N SER A 185 -11.89 4.76 -17.19
CA SER A 185 -11.56 4.78 -18.62
C SER A 185 -11.88 3.44 -19.27
N LYS A 186 -12.20 3.46 -20.58
CA LYS A 186 -12.48 2.24 -21.35
C LYS A 186 -11.35 1.21 -21.25
N ASP A 187 -10.10 1.68 -21.27
CA ASP A 187 -8.91 0.83 -21.19
C ASP A 187 -8.82 0.10 -19.84
N VAL A 188 -9.14 0.80 -18.74
CA VAL A 188 -9.18 0.17 -17.40
C VAL A 188 -10.23 -0.93 -17.37
N ILE A 189 -11.42 -0.67 -17.94
CA ILE A 189 -12.51 -1.64 -17.95
C ILE A 189 -12.14 -2.84 -18.86
N GLU A 190 -11.49 -2.61 -19.99
CA GLU A 190 -11.06 -3.68 -20.90
C GLU A 190 -9.98 -4.58 -20.30
N ILE A 191 -8.99 -3.99 -19.61
CA ILE A 191 -7.94 -4.74 -18.92
C ILE A 191 -8.54 -5.59 -17.79
N LEU A 192 -9.40 -4.98 -16.96
CA LEU A 192 -10.07 -5.69 -15.86
C LEU A 192 -11.03 -6.77 -16.38
N GLY A 193 -11.79 -6.50 -17.45
CA GLY A 193 -12.72 -7.46 -18.07
C GLY A 193 -12.08 -8.77 -18.53
N ARG A 194 -10.79 -8.70 -18.90
CA ARG A 194 -9.95 -9.83 -19.32
C ARG A 194 -9.23 -10.51 -18.14
N SER A 195 -9.21 -9.91 -16.96
CA SER A 195 -8.55 -10.47 -15.78
C SER A 195 -9.28 -11.70 -15.25
N SER A 196 -8.53 -12.76 -14.94
CA SER A 196 -9.06 -13.95 -14.26
C SER A 196 -9.59 -13.63 -12.87
N SER A 197 -9.03 -12.64 -12.18
CA SER A 197 -9.45 -12.23 -10.83
C SER A 197 -10.82 -11.53 -10.87
N LEU A 198 -11.04 -10.64 -11.84
CA LEU A 198 -12.37 -10.09 -12.07
C LEU A 198 -13.33 -11.20 -12.52
N SER A 199 -12.88 -12.09 -13.40
CA SER A 199 -13.67 -13.25 -13.79
C SER A 199 -14.04 -14.13 -12.61
N PHE A 200 -13.19 -14.28 -11.60
CA PHE A 200 -13.45 -15.10 -10.41
C PHE A 200 -14.42 -14.44 -9.43
N ILE A 201 -14.34 -13.11 -9.29
CA ILE A 201 -15.36 -12.34 -8.54
C ILE A 201 -16.71 -12.42 -9.25
N ILE A 202 -16.72 -12.21 -10.58
CA ILE A 202 -17.94 -12.23 -11.39
C ILE A 202 -18.48 -13.66 -11.57
N SER A 203 -17.63 -14.68 -11.65
CA SER A 203 -18.01 -16.09 -11.83
C SER A 203 -18.56 -16.73 -10.56
N THR A 204 -19.28 -15.92 -9.78
CA THR A 204 -20.30 -16.31 -8.82
C THR A 204 -19.81 -16.95 -7.52
N ASN A 205 -18.65 -17.61 -7.47
CA ASN A 205 -18.19 -18.27 -6.23
C ASN A 205 -17.99 -17.32 -5.05
N PHE A 206 -17.30 -16.19 -5.25
CA PHE A 206 -17.08 -15.23 -4.16
C PHE A 206 -18.38 -14.51 -3.75
N LEU A 207 -19.20 -14.10 -4.73
CA LEU A 207 -20.46 -13.41 -4.46
C LEU A 207 -21.51 -14.34 -3.82
N TYR A 208 -21.56 -15.61 -4.21
CA TYR A 208 -22.34 -16.65 -3.51
C TYR A 208 -21.83 -16.89 -2.10
N GLN A 209 -20.51 -16.87 -1.88
CA GLN A 209 -19.93 -16.98 -0.55
C GLN A 209 -20.40 -15.83 0.34
N LEU A 210 -20.35 -14.57 -0.13
CA LEU A 210 -20.90 -13.42 0.59
C LEU A 210 -22.40 -13.61 0.89
N LYS A 211 -23.21 -14.01 -0.10
CA LYS A 211 -24.64 -14.30 0.09
C LYS A 211 -24.86 -15.37 1.17
N SER A 212 -24.06 -16.43 1.16
CA SER A 212 -24.13 -17.50 2.15
C SER A 212 -23.80 -17.02 3.57
N TRP A 213 -22.88 -16.06 3.71
CA TRP A 213 -22.52 -15.47 5.00
C TRP A 213 -23.65 -14.60 5.54
N ILE A 214 -24.35 -13.84 4.69
CA ILE A 214 -25.54 -13.09 5.13
C ILE A 214 -26.64 -14.05 5.59
N GLN A 215 -26.88 -15.13 4.85
CA GLN A 215 -28.00 -16.04 5.10
C GLN A 215 -27.77 -17.01 6.27
N ASN A 216 -26.52 -17.43 6.49
CA ASN A 216 -26.21 -18.57 7.38
C ASN A 216 -25.20 -18.24 8.49
N SER A 217 -24.77 -16.99 8.64
CA SER A 217 -23.87 -16.60 9.74
C SER A 217 -24.65 -16.29 11.01
N ASP A 218 -24.32 -16.99 12.10
CA ASP A 218 -24.73 -16.61 13.46
C ASP A 218 -23.96 -15.37 13.97
N ASP A 219 -22.84 -15.03 13.32
CA ASP A 219 -22.05 -13.84 13.62
C ASP A 219 -22.65 -12.62 12.91
N THR A 220 -23.35 -11.81 13.68
CA THR A 220 -23.94 -10.53 13.21
C THR A 220 -22.91 -9.55 12.65
N ARG A 221 -21.67 -9.56 13.15
CA ARG A 221 -20.61 -8.66 12.66
C ARG A 221 -20.15 -9.07 11.27
N LEU A 222 -19.99 -10.38 11.04
CA LEU A 222 -19.71 -10.92 9.71
C LEU A 222 -20.83 -10.56 8.73
N ALA A 223 -22.10 -10.68 9.13
CA ALA A 223 -23.23 -10.31 8.30
C ALA A 223 -23.22 -8.82 7.92
N PHE A 224 -23.03 -7.91 8.88
CA PHE A 224 -22.94 -6.47 8.61
C PHE A 224 -21.77 -6.10 7.71
N PHE A 225 -20.58 -6.62 8.00
CA PHE A 225 -19.42 -6.43 7.14
C PHE A 225 -19.70 -6.90 5.71
N THR A 226 -20.32 -8.07 5.56
CA THR A 226 -20.65 -8.63 4.25
C THR A 226 -21.62 -7.74 3.47
N ILE A 227 -22.61 -7.15 4.15
CA ILE A 227 -23.56 -6.21 3.53
C ILE A 227 -22.84 -4.95 3.04
N HIS A 228 -21.98 -4.35 3.86
CA HIS A 228 -21.23 -3.14 3.47
C HIS A 228 -20.25 -3.41 2.32
N LEU A 229 -19.53 -4.53 2.40
CA LEU A 229 -18.64 -4.96 1.34
C LEU A 229 -19.40 -5.19 0.03
N TRP A 230 -20.57 -5.83 0.10
CA TRP A 230 -21.44 -6.06 -1.06
C TRP A 230 -21.84 -4.75 -1.74
N GLU A 231 -22.33 -3.76 -0.98
CA GLU A 231 -22.75 -2.47 -1.53
C GLU A 231 -21.60 -1.77 -2.28
N SER A 232 -20.42 -1.72 -1.64
CA SER A 232 -19.22 -1.12 -2.20
C SER A 232 -18.74 -1.87 -3.45
N LEU A 233 -18.76 -3.21 -3.44
CA LEU A 233 -18.41 -4.04 -4.59
C LEU A 233 -19.42 -3.91 -5.73
N ALA A 234 -20.72 -3.92 -5.45
CA ALA A 234 -21.76 -3.75 -6.46
C ALA A 234 -21.62 -2.39 -7.15
N CYS A 235 -21.33 -1.32 -6.40
CA CYS A 235 -21.04 0.00 -6.95
C CYS A 235 -19.80 -0.01 -7.87
N LEU A 236 -18.73 -0.68 -7.46
CA LEU A 236 -17.53 -0.85 -8.28
C LEU A 236 -17.81 -1.67 -9.55
N LEU A 237 -18.50 -2.80 -9.40
CA LEU A 237 -18.88 -3.68 -10.50
C LEU A 237 -19.81 -2.98 -11.50
N CYS A 238 -20.80 -2.22 -11.04
CA CYS A 238 -21.66 -1.38 -11.87
C CYS A 238 -20.85 -0.48 -12.81
N ARG A 239 -19.74 0.07 -12.31
CA ARG A 239 -18.86 0.96 -13.09
C ARG A 239 -17.96 0.22 -14.06
N LEU A 240 -17.76 -1.08 -13.82
CA LEU A 240 -17.04 -1.99 -14.72
C LEU A 240 -17.97 -2.61 -15.78
N ILE A 241 -19.29 -2.40 -15.70
CA ILE A 241 -20.22 -2.87 -16.73
C ILE A 241 -20.00 -2.08 -18.02
N ILE A 242 -19.49 -2.77 -19.03
CA ILE A 242 -19.54 -2.30 -20.42
C ILE A 242 -20.87 -2.76 -21.02
N ARG A 243 -21.72 -1.82 -21.44
CA ARG A 243 -22.89 -2.13 -22.29
C ARG A 243 -22.41 -2.93 -23.51
N GLY A 244 -22.89 -4.18 -23.64
CA GLY A 244 -22.59 -5.07 -24.78
C GLY A 244 -21.44 -6.07 -24.60
N HIS A 245 -20.80 -6.14 -23.43
CA HIS A 245 -19.85 -7.23 -23.11
C HIS A 245 -20.61 -8.41 -22.48
N VAL A 246 -20.27 -9.66 -22.85
CA VAL A 246 -21.00 -10.89 -22.42
C VAL A 246 -21.07 -10.99 -20.90
N LYS A 247 -19.98 -10.65 -20.20
CA LYS A 247 -19.92 -10.62 -18.73
C LYS A 247 -20.75 -9.49 -18.09
N GLY A 248 -21.18 -8.49 -18.86
CA GLY A 248 -21.99 -7.38 -18.35
C GLY A 248 -23.38 -7.82 -17.88
N ASN A 249 -24.00 -8.76 -18.60
CA ASN A 249 -25.28 -9.34 -18.20
C ASN A 249 -25.13 -10.25 -16.96
N GLU A 250 -24.01 -10.96 -16.84
CA GLU A 250 -23.69 -11.76 -15.65
C GLU A 250 -23.51 -10.86 -14.42
N ILE A 251 -22.76 -9.75 -14.55
CA ILE A 251 -22.60 -8.77 -13.48
C ILE A 251 -23.97 -8.18 -13.06
N LEU A 252 -24.80 -7.78 -14.02
CA LEU A 252 -26.14 -7.23 -13.73
C LEU A 252 -27.01 -8.24 -12.98
N ALA A 253 -27.05 -9.49 -13.45
CA ALA A 253 -27.81 -10.55 -12.79
C ALA A 253 -27.36 -10.80 -11.35
N VAL A 254 -26.06 -10.68 -11.06
CA VAL A 254 -25.54 -10.83 -9.69
C VAL A 254 -25.84 -9.61 -8.82
N ILE A 255 -25.88 -8.41 -9.37
CA ILE A 255 -26.23 -7.19 -8.61
C ILE A 255 -27.71 -7.14 -8.25
N GLU A 256 -28.57 -7.72 -9.11
CA GLU A 256 -30.02 -7.77 -8.89
C GLU A 256 -30.45 -8.84 -7.85
N ASP A 257 -29.65 -9.89 -7.63
CA ASP A 257 -29.92 -11.05 -6.75
C ASP A 257 -29.37 -10.90 -5.31
#